data_AF-A0A2P2I4R4-F1
#
_entry.id   AF-A0A2P2I4R4-F1
#
_cell.length_a   1.000
_cell.length_b   1.000
_cell.length_c   1.000
_cell.angle_alpha   90.00
_cell.angle_beta   90.00
_cell.angle_gamma   90.00
#
_symmetry.space_group_name_H-M   'P 1'
#
loop_
_entity.id
_entity.type
_entity.pdbx_description
1 polymer ?
#
loop_
_entity_poly.entity_id
_entity_poly.type
_entity_poly.pdbx_seq_one_letter_code
_entity_poly.pdbx_strand_id
1 'polypeptide(L)'
;WRVGELRIKSNEDLHKLWYVLLKELNMLYTMEYAHKQENIYFPNPERIDKMKESLSNIETVVQERNKAYWQLETGETGERPGGNVHDEFGFFEYRDYTECHVPPEFNLLHQQFKYIPDERLDEL
;
A
#
# COMPACT_ATOMS: atom_id res chain seq x y z
N TRP A 1 12.19 14.48 2.97
CA TRP A 1 10.99 15.25 3.37
C TRP A 1 10.49 14.71 4.68
N ARG A 2 10.29 15.57 5.69
CA ARG A 2 9.81 15.13 7.01
C ARG A 2 8.29 15.08 7.02
N VAL A 3 7.71 14.12 7.74
CA VAL A 3 6.24 13.95 7.86
C VAL A 3 5.53 15.23 8.30
N GLY A 4 6.08 15.94 9.29
CA GLY A 4 5.51 17.20 9.78
C GLY A 4 5.41 18.31 8.73
N GLU A 5 6.35 18.36 7.77
CA GLU A 5 6.33 19.34 6.68
C GLU A 5 5.26 18.97 5.63
N LEU A 6 5.11 17.67 5.36
CA LEU A 6 4.17 17.14 4.37
C LEU A 6 2.71 17.29 4.83
N ARG A 7 2.43 17.18 6.13
CA ARG A 7 1.09 17.37 6.69
C ARG A 7 0.51 18.77 6.46
N ILE A 8 1.36 19.79 6.30
CA ILE A 8 0.96 21.18 6.06
C ILE A 8 0.64 21.44 4.58
N LYS A 9 1.03 20.53 3.67
CA LYS A 9 0.84 20.70 2.22
C LYS A 9 -0.54 20.24 1.75
N SER A 10 -1.04 20.89 0.69
CA SER A 10 -2.27 20.50 0.01
C SER A 10 -2.13 19.13 -0.67
N ASN A 11 -3.25 18.43 -0.91
CA ASN A 11 -3.23 17.16 -1.65
C ASN A 11 -2.72 17.34 -3.09
N GLU A 12 -3.01 18.48 -3.72
CA GLU A 12 -2.52 18.79 -5.07
C GLU A 12 -1.00 18.94 -5.10
N ASP A 13 -0.42 19.62 -4.11
CA ASP A 13 1.03 19.77 -3.99
C ASP A 13 1.72 18.45 -3.67
N LEU A 14 1.12 17.62 -2.80
CA LEU A 14 1.65 16.27 -2.52
C LEU A 14 1.65 15.39 -3.77
N HIS A 15 0.58 15.45 -4.57
CA HIS A 15 0.50 14.72 -5.84
C HIS A 15 1.57 15.19 -6.82
N LYS A 16 1.77 16.50 -6.99
CA LYS A 16 2.87 17.04 -7.81
C LYS A 16 4.24 16.62 -7.29
N LEU A 17 4.45 16.71 -5.97
CA LEU A 17 5.70 16.34 -5.31
C LEU A 17 6.03 14.86 -5.51
N TRP A 18 5.04 13.97 -5.42
CA TRP A 18 5.20 12.54 -5.69
C TRP A 18 5.84 12.30 -7.05
N TYR A 19 5.34 12.93 -8.12
CA TYR A 19 5.91 12.78 -9.46
C TYR A 19 7.30 13.38 -9.62
N VAL A 20 7.62 14.46 -8.90
CA VAL A 20 8.97 15.02 -8.91
C VAL A 20 9.96 14.02 -8.30
N LEU A 21 9.63 13.47 -7.12
CA LEU A 21 10.45 12.47 -6.44
C LEU A 21 10.56 11.17 -7.24
N LEU A 22 9.48 10.72 -7.87
CA LEU A 22 9.47 9.50 -8.68
C LEU A 22 10.38 9.62 -9.90
N LYS A 23 10.37 10.77 -10.58
CA LYS A 23 11.29 11.03 -11.72
C LYS A 23 12.74 11.05 -11.28
N GLU A 24 13.02 11.65 -10.12
CA GLU A 24 14.37 11.67 -9.55
C GLU A 24 14.84 10.26 -9.17
N LEU A 25 13.98 9.46 -8.54
CA LEU A 25 14.28 8.07 -8.19
C LEU A 25 14.57 7.22 -9.44
N ASN A 26 13.76 7.36 -10.50
CA ASN A 26 13.98 6.67 -11.76
C ASN A 26 15.31 7.05 -12.41
N MET A 27 15.68 8.34 -12.39
CA MET A 27 16.97 8.82 -12.88
C MET A 27 18.14 8.25 -12.06
N LEU A 28 18.00 8.14 -10.73
CA LEU A 28 19.05 7.57 -9.89
C LEU A 28 19.22 6.07 -10.12
N TYR A 29 18.14 5.32 -10.34
CA TYR A 29 18.23 3.89 -10.66
C TYR A 29 18.90 3.62 -12.01
N THR A 30 18.59 4.41 -13.04
CA THR A 30 19.27 4.25 -14.34
C THR A 30 20.75 4.58 -14.24
N MET A 31 21.10 5.61 -13.46
CA MET A 31 22.49 5.98 -13.20
C MET A 31 23.23 4.91 -12.39
N GLU A 32 22.62 4.38 -11.33
CA GLU A 32 23.18 3.28 -10.52
C GLU A 32 23.45 2.05 -11.39
N TYR A 33 22.49 1.68 -12.24
CA TYR A 33 22.67 0.58 -13.19
C TYR A 33 23.86 0.83 -14.13
N ALA A 34 23.98 2.02 -14.71
CA ALA A 34 25.09 2.36 -15.60
C ALA A 34 26.46 2.27 -14.89
N HIS A 35 26.57 2.81 -13.66
CA HIS A 35 27.81 2.74 -12.88
C HIS A 35 28.17 1.30 -12.53
N LYS A 36 27.17 0.46 -12.22
CA LYS A 36 27.36 -0.97 -11.97
C LYS A 36 27.85 -1.71 -13.22
N GLN A 37 27.36 -1.36 -14.42
CA GLN A 37 27.86 -1.94 -15.67
C GLN A 37 29.31 -1.56 -15.96
N GLU A 38 29.69 -0.32 -15.63
CA GLU A 38 31.05 0.19 -15.81
C GLU A 38 32.00 -0.22 -14.67
N ASN A 39 31.50 -0.93 -13.63
CA ASN A 39 32.22 -1.25 -12.39
C ASN A 39 32.79 -0.01 -11.68
N ILE A 40 32.08 1.11 -11.76
CA ILE A 40 32.41 2.37 -11.09
C ILE A 40 31.55 2.53 -9.84
N TYR A 41 32.09 3.17 -8.81
CA TYR A 41 31.32 3.49 -7.61
C TYR A 41 30.25 4.55 -7.89
N PHE A 42 29.03 4.32 -7.40
CA PHE A 42 27.93 5.26 -7.56
C PHE A 42 28.14 6.50 -6.67
N PRO A 43 28.12 7.71 -7.22
CA PRO A 43 28.26 8.92 -6.42
C PRO A 43 27.01 9.13 -5.54
N ASN A 44 27.20 9.14 -4.22
CA ASN A 44 26.18 9.42 -3.20
C ASN A 44 24.94 8.49 -3.23
N PRO A 45 25.10 7.20 -2.84
CA PRO A 45 24.00 6.24 -2.76
C PRO A 45 22.90 6.63 -1.76
N GLU A 46 23.23 7.39 -0.71
CA GLU A 46 22.26 7.83 0.30
C GLU A 46 21.10 8.65 -0.29
N ARG A 47 21.30 9.25 -1.48
CA ARG A 47 20.25 9.99 -2.16
C ARG A 47 19.06 9.08 -2.51
N ILE A 48 19.30 7.83 -2.90
CA ILE A 48 18.23 6.86 -3.21
C ILE A 48 17.41 6.59 -1.95
N ASP A 49 18.06 6.36 -0.81
CA ASP A 49 17.38 6.08 0.45
C ASP A 49 16.56 7.27 0.93
N LYS A 50 17.11 8.49 0.85
CA LYS A 50 16.38 9.73 1.20
C LYS A 50 15.16 9.97 0.31
N MET A 51 15.23 9.58 -0.97
CA MET A 51 14.09 9.66 -1.90
C MET A 51 13.02 8.63 -1.55
N LYS A 52 13.41 7.37 -1.27
CA LYS A 52 12.49 6.31 -0.83
C LYS A 52 11.77 6.67 0.47
N GLU A 53 12.52 7.16 1.46
CA GLU A 53 11.97 7.63 2.74
C GLU A 53 10.97 8.76 2.50
N SER A 54 11.29 9.71 1.61
CA SER A 54 10.38 10.81 1.29
C SER A 54 9.10 10.34 0.60
N LEU A 55 9.17 9.34 -0.29
CA LEU A 55 7.99 8.74 -0.93
C LEU A 55 7.13 8.02 0.11
N SER A 56 7.72 7.17 0.95
CA SER A 56 7.00 6.48 2.03
C SER A 56 6.31 7.47 2.98
N ASN A 57 6.99 8.56 3.36
CA ASN A 57 6.40 9.60 4.19
C ASN A 57 5.20 10.29 3.53
N ILE A 58 5.21 10.50 2.21
CA ILE A 58 4.06 11.06 1.48
C ILE A 58 2.90 10.07 1.49
N GLU A 59 3.17 8.79 1.22
CA GLU A 59 2.18 7.73 1.24
C GLU A 59 1.49 7.64 2.61
N THR A 60 2.26 7.64 3.70
CA THR A 60 1.72 7.64 5.07
C THR A 60 0.80 8.83 5.33
N VAL A 61 1.20 10.05 4.93
CA VAL A 61 0.36 11.25 5.12
C VAL A 61 -0.95 11.16 4.33
N VAL A 62 -0.91 10.61 3.11
CA VAL A 62 -2.12 10.41 2.30
C VAL A 62 -3.03 9.33 2.90
N GLN A 63 -2.46 8.22 3.38
CA GLN A 63 -3.20 7.16 4.07
C GLN A 63 -3.85 7.67 5.36
N GLU A 64 -3.12 8.43 6.19
CA GLU A 64 -3.65 9.09 7.40
C GLU A 64 -4.89 9.95 7.08
N ARG A 65 -4.82 10.74 6.00
CA ARG A 65 -5.93 11.61 5.56
C ARG A 65 -7.13 10.80 5.08
N ASN A 66 -6.90 9.77 4.26
CA ASN A 66 -7.96 8.91 3.75
C ASN A 66 -8.66 8.16 4.89
N LYS A 67 -7.88 7.58 5.80
CA LYS A 67 -8.40 6.89 6.99
C LYS A 67 -9.28 7.80 7.83
N ALA A 68 -8.82 9.03 8.10
CA ALA A 68 -9.60 10.00 8.88
C ALA A 68 -10.92 10.37 8.17
N TYR A 69 -10.92 10.50 6.84
CA TYR A 69 -12.13 10.76 6.07
C TYR A 69 -13.14 9.61 6.17
N TRP A 70 -12.72 8.37 5.91
CA TRP A 70 -13.59 7.20 5.97
C TRP A 70 -14.15 6.95 7.37
N GLN A 71 -13.34 7.15 8.40
CA GLN A 71 -13.78 6.99 9.79
C GLN A 71 -14.89 7.98 10.16
N LEU A 72 -14.92 9.17 9.55
CA LEU A 72 -15.96 10.17 9.79
C LEU A 72 -17.22 9.91 8.98
N GLU A 73 -17.08 9.45 7.73
CA GLU A 73 -18.22 9.26 6.82
C GLU A 73 -18.94 7.91 7.02
N THR A 74 -18.19 6.80 7.10
CA THR A 74 -18.74 5.44 7.19
C THR A 74 -18.48 4.78 8.54
N GLY A 75 -17.52 5.27 9.32
CA GLY A 75 -17.05 4.63 10.55
C GLY A 75 -16.01 3.53 10.31
N GLU A 76 -15.67 3.27 9.04
CA GLU A 76 -14.68 2.28 8.64
C GLU A 76 -13.34 2.94 8.26
N THR A 77 -12.29 2.15 8.10
CA THR A 77 -10.95 2.67 7.77
C THR A 77 -10.77 2.96 6.27
N GLY A 78 -11.64 2.42 5.39
CA GLY A 78 -11.54 2.56 3.93
C GLY A 78 -10.36 1.82 3.30
N GLU A 79 -9.71 0.96 4.07
CA GLU A 79 -8.74 -0.03 3.58
C GLU A 79 -9.48 -1.19 2.89
N ARG A 80 -8.72 -2.06 2.22
CA ARG A 80 -9.29 -3.22 1.53
C ARG A 80 -10.05 -4.09 2.55
N PRO A 81 -11.33 -4.42 2.31
CA PRO A 81 -12.09 -5.24 3.23
C PRO A 81 -11.56 -6.68 3.20
N GLY A 82 -11.66 -7.35 4.34
CA GLY A 82 -11.31 -8.74 4.51
C GLY A 82 -12.05 -9.30 5.73
N GLY A 83 -11.87 -10.59 5.95
CA GLY A 83 -12.48 -11.28 7.08
C GLY A 83 -11.66 -12.46 7.53
N ASN A 84 -11.91 -12.90 8.76
CA ASN A 84 -11.26 -14.07 9.31
C ASN A 84 -11.92 -15.34 8.76
N VAL A 85 -11.11 -16.22 8.17
CA VAL A 85 -11.58 -17.49 7.61
C VAL A 85 -10.86 -18.67 8.26
N HIS A 86 -11.56 -19.80 8.30
CA HIS A 86 -10.94 -21.08 8.65
C HIS A 86 -10.68 -21.91 7.41
N ASP A 87 -9.50 -22.53 7.38
CA ASP A 87 -9.20 -23.60 6.44
C ASP A 87 -9.89 -24.91 6.85
N GLU A 88 -9.93 -25.89 5.95
CA GLU A 88 -10.48 -27.24 6.21
C GLU A 88 -9.82 -27.93 7.40
N PHE A 89 -8.59 -27.53 7.74
CA PHE A 89 -7.82 -28.03 8.86
C PHE A 89 -8.01 -27.21 10.16
N GLY A 90 -8.84 -26.17 10.15
CA GLY A 90 -9.12 -25.32 11.32
C GLY A 90 -8.04 -24.29 11.65
N PHE A 91 -7.15 -23.97 10.69
CA PHE A 91 -6.23 -22.85 10.83
C PHE A 91 -6.93 -21.53 10.50
N PHE A 92 -6.69 -20.52 11.34
CA PHE A 92 -7.23 -19.18 11.18
C PHE A 92 -6.31 -18.34 10.30
N GLU A 93 -6.88 -17.73 9.26
CA GLU A 93 -6.19 -16.77 8.41
C GLU A 93 -7.09 -15.55 8.16
N TYR A 94 -6.52 -14.34 8.25
CA TYR A 94 -7.19 -13.15 7.75
C TYR A 94 -7.03 -13.10 6.24
N ARG A 95 -8.16 -13.00 5.51
CA ARG A 95 -8.15 -12.97 4.05
C ARG A 95 -8.75 -11.67 3.55
N ASP A 96 -7.97 -11.00 2.70
CA ASP A 96 -8.47 -9.88 1.92
C ASP A 96 -9.50 -10.35 0.88
N TYR A 97 -10.63 -9.67 0.79
CA TYR A 97 -11.63 -9.93 -0.24
C TYR A 97 -11.16 -9.45 -1.61
N THR A 98 -11.48 -10.22 -2.65
CA THR A 98 -11.17 -9.89 -4.05
C THR A 98 -12.44 -9.44 -4.76
N GLU A 99 -12.35 -8.37 -5.54
CA GLU A 99 -13.45 -7.94 -6.42
C GLU A 99 -13.77 -9.04 -7.44
N CYS A 100 -15.04 -9.44 -7.51
CA CYS A 100 -15.53 -10.47 -8.41
C CYS A 100 -16.73 -9.94 -9.20
N HIS A 101 -16.83 -10.32 -10.48
CA HIS A 101 -17.97 -9.92 -11.33
C HIS A 101 -19.28 -10.65 -10.98
N VAL A 102 -19.16 -11.84 -10.39
CA VAL A 102 -20.29 -12.67 -9.99
C VAL A 102 -20.26 -12.89 -8.48
N PRO A 103 -21.43 -13.09 -7.85
CA PRO A 103 -21.48 -13.48 -6.45
C PRO A 103 -20.63 -14.73 -6.16
N PRO A 104 -20.11 -14.90 -4.94
CA PRO A 104 -19.23 -16.03 -4.57
C PRO A 104 -19.84 -17.40 -4.90
N GLU A 105 -21.16 -17.52 -4.81
CA GLU A 105 -21.94 -18.72 -5.13
C GLU A 105 -21.82 -19.18 -6.59
N PHE A 106 -21.46 -18.29 -7.52
CA PHE A 106 -21.29 -18.63 -8.93
C PHE A 106 -19.82 -18.68 -9.35
N ASN A 107 -18.89 -18.38 -8.44
CA ASN A 107 -17.46 -18.35 -8.71
C ASN A 107 -16.82 -19.70 -8.37
N LEU A 108 -16.62 -20.55 -9.39
CA LEU A 108 -16.01 -21.87 -9.24
C LEU A 108 -14.60 -21.82 -8.64
N LEU A 109 -13.83 -20.77 -8.91
CA LEU A 109 -12.50 -20.59 -8.30
C LEU A 109 -12.60 -20.27 -6.82
N HIS A 110 -13.59 -19.47 -6.42
CA HIS A 110 -13.84 -19.17 -5.02
C HIS A 110 -14.31 -20.42 -4.26
N GLN A 111 -15.13 -21.27 -4.89
CA GLN A 111 -15.62 -22.52 -4.30
C GLN A 111 -14.55 -23.61 -4.16
N GLN A 112 -13.50 -23.57 -4.99
CA GLN A 112 -12.40 -24.53 -4.90
C GLN A 112 -11.73 -24.47 -3.53
N PHE A 113 -11.64 -23.26 -2.97
CA PHE A 113 -11.12 -23.08 -1.64
C PHE A 113 -12.27 -23.18 -0.63
N LYS A 114 -12.34 -24.28 0.13
CA LYS A 114 -13.44 -24.56 1.06
C LYS A 114 -13.30 -23.76 2.36
N TYR A 115 -13.30 -22.44 2.25
CA TYR A 115 -13.25 -21.57 3.41
C TYR A 115 -14.61 -21.50 4.08
N ILE A 116 -14.60 -21.60 5.41
CA ILE A 116 -15.77 -21.42 6.25
C ILE A 116 -15.63 -20.04 6.90
N PRO A 117 -16.51 -19.07 6.58
CA PRO A 117 -16.56 -17.80 7.29
C PRO A 117 -16.87 -18.05 8.77
N ASP A 118 -16.14 -17.41 9.68
CA ASP A 118 -16.43 -17.48 11.12
C ASP A 118 -16.88 -16.12 11.65
N GLU A 119 -18.19 -15.97 11.74
CA GLU A 119 -18.89 -14.76 12.20
C GLU A 119 -18.46 -14.33 13.61
N ARG A 120 -17.91 -15.22 14.43
CA ARG A 120 -17.51 -14.91 15.82
C ARG A 120 -16.24 -14.08 15.94
N LEU A 121 -15.44 -14.01 14.89
CA LEU A 121 -14.14 -13.33 14.90
C LEU A 121 -14.20 -11.93 14.30
N ASP A 122 -15.27 -11.62 13.56
CA ASP A 122 -15.51 -10.28 13.02
C ASP A 122 -16.03 -9.31 14.11
N GLU A 123 -16.42 -9.85 15.28
CA GLU A 123 -16.90 -9.11 16.46
C GLU A 123 -15.81 -8.76 17.50
N LEU A 124 -14.58 -9.30 17.35
CA LEU A 124 -13.45 -9.11 18.28
C LEU A 124 -12.46 -8.05 17.78
#